data_AF-A0A2V5KHT8-F1
#
_entry.id   AF-A0A2V5KHT8-F1
#
_cell.length_a   1.000
_cell.length_b   1.000
_cell.length_c   1.000
_cell.angle_alpha   90.00
_cell.angle_beta   90.00
_cell.angle_gamma   90.00
#
_symmetry.space_group_name_H-M   'P 1'
#
loop_
_entity.id
_entity.type
_entity.pdbx_description
1 polymer ?
#
loop_
_entity_poly.entity_id
_entity_poly.type
_entity_poly.pdbx_seq_one_letter_code
_entity_poly.pdbx_strand_id
1 'polypeptide(L)' 'MAQKLREHGYKNVWALQGGFRAWQNAGLPVDSKREAA' A
#
# COMPACT_ATOMS: atom_id res chain seq x y z
N MET A 1 1.34 -4.18 11.46
CA MET A 1 0.72 -5.08 10.46
C MET A 1 -0.76 -4.78 10.35
N ALA A 2 -1.36 -4.98 9.17
CA ALA A 2 -2.80 -4.72 8.93
C ALA A 2 -3.73 -5.40 9.96
N GLN A 3 -3.31 -6.54 10.52
CA GLN A 3 -4.02 -7.23 11.61
C GLN A 3 -4.06 -6.41 12.91
N LYS A 4 -2.93 -5.83 13.32
CA LYS A 4 -2.82 -5.01 14.53
C LYS A 4 -3.70 -3.75 14.45
N LEU A 5 -3.82 -3.16 13.27
CA LEU A 5 -4.75 -2.04 13.05
C LEU A 5 -6.21 -2.49 13.16
N ARG A 6 -6.55 -3.68 12.68
CA ARG A 6 -7.90 -4.25 12.86
C ARG A 6 -8.21 -4.52 14.32
N GLU A 7 -7.25 -5.04 15.08
CA GLU A 7 -7.35 -5.24 16.53
C GLU A 7 -7.58 -3.93 17.29
N HIS A 8 -7.00 -2.81 16.81
CA HIS A 8 -7.23 -1.47 17.35
C HIS A 8 -8.57 -0.83 16.88
N GLY A 9 -9.43 -1.56 16.18
CA GLY A 9 -10.78 -1.13 15.82
C GLY A 9 -10.92 -0.45 14.44
N TYR A 10 -9.86 -0.41 13.64
CA TYR A 10 -9.95 0.12 12.27
C TYR A 10 -10.64 -0.91 11.35
N LYS A 11 -11.80 -0.53 10.80
CA LYS A 11 -12.69 -1.46 10.07
C LYS A 11 -12.35 -1.65 8.59
N ASN A 12 -11.50 -0.79 8.01
CA ASN A 12 -11.22 -0.74 6.57
C ASN A 12 -9.72 -0.84 6.30
N VAL A 13 -9.09 -1.92 6.79
CA VAL A 13 -7.65 -2.14 6.63
C VAL A 13 -7.40 -3.40 5.83
N TRP A 14 -6.77 -3.23 4.67
CA TRP A 14 -6.39 -4.33 3.79
C TRP A 14 -4.88 -4.34 3.60
N ALA A 15 -4.31 -5.54 3.58
CA ALA A 15 -2.91 -5.72 3.19
C ALA A 15 -2.87 -5.86 1.66
N LEU A 16 -2.02 -5.07 1.00
CA LEU A 16 -1.80 -5.20 -0.44
C LEU A 16 -1.02 -6.49 -0.71
N GLN A 17 -1.67 -7.46 -1.34
CA GLN A 17 -1.06 -8.74 -1.67
C GLN A 17 0.09 -8.53 -2.68
N GLY A 18 1.27 -9.06 -2.38
CA GLY A 18 2.47 -8.86 -3.20
C GLY A 18 3.11 -7.47 -3.10
N GLY A 19 2.57 -6.60 -2.24
CA GLY A 19 3.12 -5.28 -1.94
C GLY A 19 3.23 -4.35 -3.15
N PHE A 20 4.12 -3.37 -3.05
CA PHE A 20 4.28 -2.32 -4.07
C PHE A 20 4.75 -2.87 -5.42
N ARG A 21 5.55 -3.94 -5.43
CA ARG A 21 6.03 -4.55 -6.67
C ARG A 21 4.88 -5.19 -7.47
N ALA A 22 3.94 -5.85 -6.80
CA ALA A 22 2.75 -6.38 -7.47
C ALA A 22 1.86 -5.25 -8.04
N TRP A 23 1.76 -4.12 -7.34
CA TRP A 23 1.06 -2.92 -7.83
C TRP A 23 1.68 -2.38 -9.13
N GLN A 24 3.01 -2.23 -9.15
CA GLN A 24 3.73 -1.81 -10.35
C GLN A 24 3.56 -2.81 -11.50
N ASN A 25 3.68 -4.11 -11.22
CA ASN A 25 3.51 -5.16 -12.23
C ASN A 25 2.09 -5.21 -12.80
N ALA A 26 1.08 -4.80 -12.03
CA ALA A 26 -0.30 -4.66 -12.50
C ALA A 26 -0.52 -3.43 -13.41
N GLY A 27 0.52 -2.60 -13.63
CA GLY A 27 0.44 -1.40 -14.47
C GLY A 27 -0.40 -0.29 -13.85
N LEU A 28 -0.64 -0.33 -12.54
CA LEU A 28 -1.43 0.68 -11.84
C LEU A 28 -0.64 1.99 -11.75
N PRO A 29 -1.32 3.15 -11.74
CA PRO A 29 -0.65 4.44 -11.66
C PRO A 29 0.18 4.53 -10.37
N VAL A 30 1.40 5.02 -10.53
CA VAL A 30 2.33 5.32 -9.44
C VAL A 30 2.77 6.75 -9.63
N ASP A 31 2.55 7.58 -8.61
CA ASP A 31 3.10 8.92 -8.57
C ASP A 31 4.59 8.82 -8.20
N SER A 32 5.44 9.48 -8.99
CA SER A 32 6.85 9.62 -8.67
C SER A 32 7.11 11.06 -8.30
N LYS A 33 7.10 11.37 -7.00
CA LYS A 33 7.73 12.61 -6.54
C LYS A 33 9.23 12.49 -6.75
N ARG A 34 9.72 13.13 -7.80
CA ARG A 34 11.13 13.51 -7.88
C ARG A 34 11.32 14.64 -6.87
N GLU A 35 11.92 14.32 -5.72
CA GLU A 35 12.38 15.36 -4.80
C GLU A 35 13.44 16.18 -5.55
N ALA A 36 13.23 17.50 -5.61
CA ALA A 36 14.19 18.43 -6.17
C ALA A 36 15.39 18.56 -5.23
N ALA A 37 16.56 18.74 -5.84
CA ALA A 37 17.88 18.82 -5.23
C ALA A 37 17.99 19.80 -4.05
#